data_AF-A0A9D9Y1K1-F1
#
_entry.id   AF-A0A9D9Y1K1-F1
#
_cell.length_a   1.000
_cell.length_b   1.000
_cell.length_c   1.000
_cell.angle_alpha   90.00
_cell.angle_beta   90.00
_cell.angle_gamma   90.00
#
_symmetry.space_group_name_H-M   'P 1'
#
loop_
_entity.id
_entity.type
_entity.pdbx_description
1 polymer ?
#
loop_
_entity_poly.entity_id
_entity_poly.type
_entity_poly.pdbx_seq_one_letter_code
_entity_poly.pdbx_strand_id
1 'polypeptide(L)'
;YDAGSVPLTEKVLRRPRLIDRIKKSIPNEDSGHLIFFNVTDAEKELAVKLNLPIYGCDPSLNYLGTKSGSRKLFKDCGVKTPVGYENLSSANDIIEGLYRLKIENPPLQKAVIKMNDGFSGDGNAVFYFKDAPTDHNELAIWMHQNIRNNTKIVAKKLTYEKFINTFEKMGGIVEEFVTGEKVTSPSVQIRINPLGEICIISTHDQLLGGESGQVYEGATFPANEEYAGELANISYTLAANMRDKGVVGRFGIDYMSVKTEDGWKHYAIEINLRKGGTTHPFLMLQFLTNGMYYADKSAYLLNDGTKRYYFATDNLQKEKYKGLTPLDLIDIAMHHGLHYDHSNEEGVMFHLISALSQFGKIGLTSIGKTPERAMEFYRQVVAVLDKETTV
;
A
#
# COMPACT_ATOMS: atom_id res chain seq x y z
N TYR A 1 -10.30 21.59 -21.61
CA TYR A 1 -9.79 20.46 -20.81
C TYR A 1 -8.32 20.69 -20.50
N ASP A 2 -7.83 20.24 -19.35
CA ASP A 2 -6.44 20.43 -18.90
C ASP A 2 -5.80 19.05 -18.66
N ALA A 3 -5.03 18.60 -19.65
CA ALA A 3 -4.30 17.34 -19.62
C ALA A 3 -2.91 17.47 -18.98
N GLY A 4 -2.56 18.62 -18.39
CA GLY A 4 -1.26 18.84 -17.77
C GLY A 4 -1.00 17.90 -16.59
N SER A 5 0.27 17.61 -16.32
CA SER A 5 0.70 16.74 -15.20
C SER A 5 0.75 17.52 -13.87
N VAL A 6 -0.38 18.09 -13.48
CA VAL A 6 -0.58 18.84 -12.22
C VAL A 6 -1.69 18.14 -11.42
N PRO A 7 -1.57 18.04 -10.08
CA PRO A 7 -2.63 17.47 -9.25
C PRO A 7 -4.02 18.09 -9.53
N LEU A 8 -5.07 17.27 -9.46
CA LEU A 8 -6.44 17.69 -9.80
C LEU A 8 -6.91 18.86 -8.94
N THR A 9 -6.63 18.83 -7.63
CA THR A 9 -7.04 19.88 -6.70
C THR A 9 -6.40 21.21 -7.03
N GLU A 10 -5.10 21.25 -7.35
CA GLU A 10 -4.44 22.47 -7.82
C GLU A 10 -5.06 23.00 -9.11
N LYS A 11 -5.42 22.11 -10.04
CA LYS A 11 -6.13 22.51 -11.26
C LYS A 11 -7.48 23.17 -10.93
N VAL A 12 -8.20 22.69 -9.92
CA VAL A 12 -9.46 23.30 -9.46
C VAL A 12 -9.20 24.64 -8.78
N LEU A 13 -8.21 24.71 -7.88
CA LEU A 13 -7.86 25.92 -7.12
C LEU A 13 -7.48 27.11 -8.02
N ARG A 14 -6.81 26.84 -9.15
CA ARG A 14 -6.45 27.85 -10.15
C ARG A 14 -7.65 28.37 -10.97
N ARG A 15 -8.87 27.86 -10.74
CA ARG A 15 -10.06 28.14 -11.56
C ARG A 15 -11.25 28.60 -10.68
N PRO A 16 -11.30 29.89 -10.29
CA PRO A 16 -12.37 30.42 -9.42
C PRO A 16 -13.78 30.15 -9.93
N ARG A 17 -14.02 30.32 -11.25
CA ARG A 17 -15.33 30.01 -11.87
C ARG A 17 -15.75 28.54 -11.72
N LEU A 18 -14.78 27.61 -11.66
CA LEU A 18 -15.07 26.20 -11.43
C LEU A 18 -15.44 25.96 -9.97
N ILE A 19 -14.74 26.59 -9.02
CA ILE A 19 -15.10 26.54 -7.60
C ILE A 19 -16.52 27.07 -7.38
N ASP A 20 -16.87 28.22 -7.98
CA ASP A 20 -18.22 28.78 -7.88
C ASP A 20 -19.29 27.84 -8.46
N ARG A 21 -18.96 27.13 -9.55
CA ARG A 21 -19.85 26.11 -10.12
C ARG A 21 -20.03 24.93 -9.16
N ILE A 22 -18.96 24.44 -8.56
CA ILE A 22 -19.03 23.35 -7.56
C ILE A 22 -19.90 23.79 -6.38
N LYS A 23 -19.68 25.01 -5.85
CA LYS A 23 -20.51 25.58 -4.78
C LYS A 23 -21.99 25.61 -5.14
N LYS A 24 -22.33 26.11 -6.33
CA LYS A 24 -23.72 26.19 -6.81
C LYS A 24 -24.36 24.82 -7.03
N SER A 25 -23.56 23.78 -7.25
CA SER A 25 -24.02 22.39 -7.36
C SER A 25 -24.26 21.72 -6.01
N ILE A 26 -23.85 22.35 -4.89
CA ILE A 26 -24.11 21.86 -3.55
C ILE A 26 -25.38 22.54 -3.04
N PRO A 27 -26.48 21.80 -2.79
CA PRO A 27 -27.70 22.38 -2.26
C PRO A 27 -27.46 23.05 -0.89
N ASN A 28 -27.99 24.25 -0.70
CA ASN A 28 -28.06 24.86 0.63
C ASN A 28 -28.95 23.97 1.50
N GLU A 29 -28.44 23.50 2.65
CA GLU A 29 -29.04 22.58 3.65
C GLU A 29 -28.42 21.17 3.70
N ASP A 30 -27.63 20.74 2.70
CA ASP A 30 -27.01 19.41 2.75
C ASP A 30 -25.78 19.37 3.66
N SER A 31 -25.79 18.41 4.59
CA SER A 31 -24.62 18.02 5.37
C SER A 31 -23.64 17.27 4.47
N GLY A 32 -22.70 17.98 3.85
CA GLY A 32 -21.68 17.43 2.98
C GLY A 32 -20.30 17.36 3.63
N HIS A 33 -19.45 16.47 3.14
CA HIS A 33 -18.01 16.48 3.42
C HIS A 33 -17.23 16.07 2.16
N LEU A 34 -15.98 16.51 2.10
CA LEU A 34 -15.07 16.18 1.03
C LEU A 34 -14.30 14.90 1.38
N ILE A 35 -14.15 14.03 0.39
CA ILE A 35 -13.40 12.79 0.51
C ILE A 35 -12.30 12.79 -0.56
N PHE A 36 -11.05 12.61 -0.13
CA PHE A 36 -9.91 12.50 -1.03
C PHE A 36 -9.24 11.12 -0.92
N PHE A 37 -8.34 10.82 -1.86
CA PHE A 37 -7.46 9.66 -1.75
C PHE A 37 -6.27 9.96 -0.83
N ASN A 38 -5.71 11.15 -0.98
CA ASN A 38 -4.66 11.71 -0.15
C ASN A 38 -5.06 13.15 0.21
N VAL A 39 -4.74 13.62 1.41
CA VAL A 39 -5.03 14.99 1.84
C VAL A 39 -3.71 15.75 1.96
N THR A 40 -3.55 16.77 1.12
CA THR A 40 -2.44 17.72 1.17
C THR A 40 -2.94 19.12 1.52
N ASP A 41 -2.04 20.10 1.60
CA ASP A 41 -2.41 21.50 1.79
C ASP A 41 -3.35 22.02 0.69
N ALA A 42 -3.24 21.48 -0.54
CA ALA A 42 -4.15 21.84 -1.63
C ALA A 42 -5.59 21.39 -1.35
N GLU A 43 -5.79 20.16 -0.85
CA GLU A 43 -7.11 19.67 -0.47
C GLU A 43 -7.69 20.49 0.68
N LYS A 44 -6.85 20.86 1.66
CA LYS A 44 -7.21 21.75 2.77
C LYS A 44 -7.66 23.13 2.28
N GLU A 45 -6.92 23.75 1.36
CA GLU A 45 -7.30 25.03 0.74
C GLU A 45 -8.64 24.91 0.00
N LEU A 46 -8.84 23.83 -0.77
CA LEU A 46 -10.08 23.63 -1.51
C LEU A 46 -11.27 23.48 -0.57
N ALA A 47 -11.12 22.75 0.53
CA ALA A 47 -12.15 22.59 1.55
C ALA A 47 -12.58 23.91 2.17
N VAL A 48 -11.62 24.77 2.54
CA VAL A 48 -11.90 26.13 3.03
C VAL A 48 -12.64 26.93 1.97
N LYS A 49 -12.19 26.90 0.71
CA LYS A 49 -12.86 27.63 -0.37
C LYS A 49 -14.29 27.16 -0.57
N LEU A 50 -14.56 25.85 -0.50
CA LEU A 50 -15.89 25.28 -0.65
C LEU A 50 -16.77 25.39 0.61
N ASN A 51 -16.18 25.74 1.76
CA ASN A 51 -16.83 25.73 3.06
C ASN A 51 -17.43 24.35 3.41
N LEU A 52 -16.65 23.29 3.16
CA LEU A 52 -17.02 21.91 3.48
C LEU A 52 -15.92 21.24 4.32
N PRO A 53 -16.26 20.45 5.35
CA PRO A 53 -15.27 19.69 6.10
C PRO A 53 -14.65 18.59 5.24
N ILE A 54 -13.41 18.20 5.57
CA ILE A 54 -12.75 17.02 4.98
C ILE A 54 -12.95 15.83 5.90
N TYR A 55 -13.37 14.69 5.34
CA TYR A 55 -13.26 13.40 6.03
C TYR A 55 -11.96 12.71 5.62
N GLY A 56 -10.88 13.06 6.32
CA GLY A 56 -9.53 12.61 6.04
C GLY A 56 -8.54 13.21 7.05
N CYS A 57 -7.28 12.77 6.97
CA CYS A 57 -6.27 13.20 7.91
C CYS A 57 -5.83 14.64 7.61
N ASP A 58 -5.63 15.47 8.65
CA ASP A 58 -5.06 16.81 8.46
C ASP A 58 -3.59 16.67 7.99
N PRO A 59 -3.17 17.41 6.96
CA PRO A 59 -1.81 17.30 6.42
C PRO A 59 -0.71 17.65 7.43
N SER A 60 -1.01 18.40 8.49
CA SER A 60 -0.06 18.64 9.60
C SER A 60 0.34 17.36 10.35
N LEU A 61 -0.45 16.29 10.23
CA LEU A 61 -0.17 14.98 10.82
C LEU A 61 0.54 14.02 9.86
N ASN A 62 0.88 14.46 8.64
CA ASN A 62 1.49 13.60 7.61
C ASN A 62 2.80 12.95 8.06
N TYR A 63 3.54 13.58 8.98
CA TYR A 63 4.73 12.99 9.59
C TYR A 63 4.46 11.58 10.14
N LEU A 64 3.28 11.33 10.72
CA LEU A 64 2.90 10.01 11.26
C LEU A 64 2.82 8.91 10.19
N GLY A 65 2.58 9.29 8.93
CA GLY A 65 2.58 8.39 7.77
C GLY A 65 3.94 8.22 7.09
N THR A 66 4.94 9.01 7.47
CA THR A 66 6.32 8.83 6.97
C THR A 66 6.93 7.55 7.55
N LYS A 67 7.93 6.96 6.88
CA LYS A 67 8.67 5.80 7.43
C LYS A 67 9.30 6.10 8.80
N SER A 68 9.86 7.31 8.97
CA SER A 68 10.44 7.71 10.24
C SER A 68 9.40 7.90 11.35
N GLY A 69 8.31 8.61 11.05
CA GLY A 69 7.26 8.88 12.03
C GLY A 69 6.45 7.65 12.41
N SER A 70 6.18 6.75 11.46
CA SER A 70 5.52 5.47 11.73
C SER A 70 6.39 4.57 12.62
N ARG A 71 7.69 4.43 12.34
CA ARG A 71 8.62 3.71 13.24
C ARG A 71 8.63 4.28 14.65
N LYS A 72 8.67 5.61 14.79
CA LYS A 72 8.59 6.24 16.11
C LYS A 72 7.30 5.86 16.82
N LEU A 73 6.16 5.92 16.13
CA LEU A 73 4.87 5.53 16.70
C LEU A 73 4.85 4.06 17.14
N PHE A 74 5.39 3.14 16.33
CA PHE A 74 5.46 1.72 16.68
C PHE A 74 6.25 1.51 17.98
N LYS A 75 7.43 2.13 18.08
CA LYS A 75 8.28 2.08 19.29
C LYS A 75 7.57 2.68 20.51
N ASP A 76 6.95 3.85 20.35
CA ASP A 76 6.21 4.53 21.43
C ASP A 76 5.02 3.66 21.93
N CYS A 77 4.46 2.80 21.08
CA CYS A 77 3.38 1.87 21.42
C CYS A 77 3.87 0.47 21.84
N GLY A 78 5.18 0.22 21.91
CA GLY A 78 5.73 -1.11 22.20
C GLY A 78 5.47 -2.17 21.11
N VAL A 79 5.08 -1.74 19.91
CA VAL A 79 4.86 -2.64 18.76
C VAL A 79 6.21 -2.92 18.10
N LYS A 80 6.48 -4.21 17.85
CA LYS A 80 7.71 -4.64 17.17
C LYS A 80 7.79 -4.01 15.78
N THR A 81 8.96 -3.50 15.44
CA THR A 81 9.36 -3.03 14.11
C THR A 81 10.79 -3.52 13.87
N PRO A 82 11.26 -3.73 12.62
CA PRO A 82 12.60 -4.23 12.36
C PRO A 82 13.68 -3.38 13.02
N VAL A 83 14.82 -3.96 13.38
CA VAL A 83 15.94 -3.16 13.91
C VAL A 83 16.39 -2.18 12.82
N GLY A 84 16.64 -0.92 13.20
CA GLY A 84 16.92 0.13 12.22
C GLY A 84 17.04 1.52 12.82
N TYR A 85 17.23 2.50 11.95
CA TYR A 85 17.46 3.90 12.25
C TYR A 85 16.58 4.79 11.39
N GLU A 86 16.00 5.82 12.02
CA GLU A 86 15.06 6.75 11.40
C GLU A 86 15.53 8.20 11.46
N ASN A 87 14.86 9.08 10.70
CA ASN A 87 15.23 10.50 10.53
C ASN A 87 16.63 10.70 9.92
N LEU A 88 17.02 9.81 9.02
CA LEU A 88 18.26 9.94 8.26
C LEU A 88 18.05 10.94 7.13
N SER A 89 19.02 11.79 6.89
CA SER A 89 18.91 12.96 6.00
C SER A 89 20.06 13.09 5.00
N SER A 90 21.09 12.24 5.11
CA SER A 90 22.27 12.29 4.25
C SER A 90 22.75 10.92 3.81
N ALA A 91 23.59 10.88 2.75
CA ALA A 91 24.28 9.66 2.36
C ALA A 91 25.17 9.10 3.50
N ASN A 92 25.77 9.99 4.30
CA ASN A 92 26.57 9.57 5.46
C ASN A 92 25.70 8.96 6.56
N ASP A 93 24.50 9.49 6.78
CA ASP A 93 23.55 8.93 7.76
C ASP A 93 23.12 7.51 7.36
N ILE A 94 22.92 7.27 6.06
CA ILE A 94 22.66 5.93 5.52
C ILE A 94 23.83 4.99 5.82
N ILE A 95 25.06 5.40 5.49
CA ILE A 95 26.27 4.61 5.70
C ILE A 95 26.44 4.26 7.18
N GLU A 96 26.31 5.25 8.05
CA GLU A 96 26.42 5.07 9.50
C GLU A 96 25.33 4.13 10.03
N GLY A 97 24.07 4.31 9.60
CA GLY A 97 22.97 3.44 10.00
C GLY A 97 23.19 1.98 9.56
N LEU A 98 23.66 1.76 8.33
CA LEU A 98 23.99 0.43 7.84
C LEU A 98 25.20 -0.19 8.55
N TYR A 99 26.23 0.61 8.83
CA TYR A 99 27.40 0.20 9.59
C TYR A 99 27.00 -0.29 10.99
N ARG A 100 26.18 0.50 11.69
CA ARG A 100 25.66 0.14 13.02
C ARG A 100 24.83 -1.13 13.00
N LEU A 101 23.93 -1.28 12.03
CA LEU A 101 23.14 -2.50 11.84
C LEU A 101 24.04 -3.74 11.71
N LYS A 102 25.14 -3.63 10.95
CA LYS A 102 26.08 -4.73 10.73
C LYS A 102 26.90 -5.07 11.98
N ILE A 103 27.26 -4.08 12.80
CA ILE A 103 27.95 -4.32 14.08
C ILE A 103 27.02 -4.97 15.10
N GLU A 104 25.78 -4.48 15.19
CA GLU A 104 24.79 -5.00 16.14
C GLU A 104 24.31 -6.42 15.75
N ASN A 105 24.37 -6.76 14.46
CA ASN A 105 24.03 -8.06 13.93
C ASN A 105 25.09 -8.52 12.88
N PRO A 106 26.24 -9.06 13.31
CA PRO A 106 27.30 -9.49 12.38
C PRO A 106 26.85 -10.50 11.31
N PRO A 107 25.92 -11.44 11.58
CA PRO A 107 25.35 -12.30 10.55
C PRO A 107 24.50 -11.61 9.48
N LEU A 108 24.08 -10.34 9.66
CA LEU A 108 23.18 -9.63 8.77
C LEU A 108 23.72 -9.60 7.33
N GLN A 109 22.93 -10.13 6.40
CA GLN A 109 23.30 -10.23 4.98
C GLN A 109 22.80 -9.06 4.15
N LYS A 110 21.65 -8.49 4.52
CA LYS A 110 20.98 -7.44 3.76
C LYS A 110 20.26 -6.46 4.68
N ALA A 111 20.15 -5.21 4.24
CA ALA A 111 19.34 -4.18 4.87
C ALA A 111 18.53 -3.45 3.80
N VAL A 112 17.49 -2.73 4.20
CA VAL A 112 16.65 -1.91 3.33
C VAL A 112 16.81 -0.45 3.68
N ILE A 113 17.07 0.38 2.67
CA ILE A 113 17.04 1.84 2.73
C ILE A 113 15.67 2.26 2.20
N LYS A 114 14.91 3.07 2.93
CA LYS A 114 13.57 3.51 2.53
C LYS A 114 13.42 5.02 2.69
N MET A 115 12.99 5.71 1.63
CA MET A 115 12.60 7.12 1.70
C MET A 115 11.31 7.30 2.50
N ASN A 116 11.17 8.44 3.19
CA ASN A 116 10.02 8.72 4.06
C ASN A 116 8.66 8.65 3.35
N ASP A 117 8.54 9.23 2.16
CA ASP A 117 7.29 9.23 1.37
C ASP A 117 7.41 8.43 0.06
N GLY A 118 8.13 7.30 0.09
CA GLY A 118 8.15 6.36 -1.04
C GLY A 118 6.83 5.58 -1.19
N PHE A 119 6.42 5.26 -2.41
CA PHE A 119 5.22 4.47 -2.72
C PHE A 119 5.56 3.19 -3.50
N SER A 120 4.81 2.11 -3.26
CA SER A 120 4.88 0.85 -4.02
C SER A 120 6.28 0.27 -4.22
N GLY A 121 7.18 0.49 -3.24
CA GLY A 121 8.57 0.05 -3.29
C GLY A 121 9.53 0.94 -4.08
N ASP A 122 9.06 1.95 -4.84
CA ASP A 122 9.93 2.79 -5.68
C ASP A 122 10.93 3.65 -4.89
N GLY A 123 10.60 3.94 -3.62
CA GLY A 123 11.49 4.64 -2.68
C GLY A 123 12.41 3.71 -1.88
N ASN A 124 12.43 2.41 -2.18
CA ASN A 124 13.23 1.41 -1.46
C ASN A 124 14.49 1.04 -2.25
N ALA A 125 15.56 0.75 -1.52
CA ALA A 125 16.76 0.11 -2.04
C ALA A 125 17.25 -0.97 -1.06
N VAL A 126 17.81 -2.05 -1.59
CA VAL A 126 18.38 -3.14 -0.77
C VAL A 126 19.89 -3.02 -0.79
N PHE A 127 20.50 -2.93 0.39
CA PHE A 127 21.94 -2.97 0.57
C PHE A 127 22.38 -4.39 0.92
N TYR A 128 23.45 -4.87 0.30
CA TYR A 128 24.00 -6.22 0.51
C TYR A 128 25.36 -6.14 1.21
N PHE A 129 25.48 -6.78 2.37
CA PHE A 129 26.74 -6.89 3.14
C PHE A 129 27.65 -8.02 2.63
N LYS A 130 27.48 -8.43 1.36
CA LYS A 130 28.31 -9.48 0.76
C LYS A 130 29.76 -9.01 0.74
N ASP A 131 30.68 -9.86 1.20
CA ASP A 131 32.13 -9.60 1.26
C ASP A 131 32.51 -8.44 2.22
N ALA A 132 31.61 -8.05 3.13
CA ALA A 132 31.91 -7.07 4.17
C ALA A 132 32.89 -7.65 5.21
N PRO A 133 33.96 -6.92 5.59
CA PRO A 133 34.92 -7.38 6.59
C PRO A 133 34.29 -7.42 7.99
N THR A 134 34.88 -8.22 8.87
CA THR A 134 34.46 -8.34 10.27
C THR A 134 35.13 -7.33 11.19
N ASP A 135 36.31 -6.82 10.82
CA ASP A 135 36.96 -5.74 11.58
C ASP A 135 36.18 -4.43 11.42
N HIS A 136 35.97 -3.72 12.54
CA HIS A 136 35.13 -2.52 12.56
C HIS A 136 35.72 -1.36 11.77
N ASN A 137 37.06 -1.17 11.83
CA ASN A 137 37.71 -0.07 11.12
C ASN A 137 37.73 -0.35 9.60
N GLU A 138 38.02 -1.59 9.22
CA GLU A 138 37.94 -2.02 7.82
C GLU A 138 36.51 -1.92 7.28
N LEU A 139 35.51 -2.26 8.09
CA LEU A 139 34.10 -2.17 7.71
C LEU A 139 33.69 -0.74 7.42
N ALA A 140 34.06 0.24 8.25
CA ALA A 140 33.75 1.64 8.00
C ALA A 140 34.30 2.12 6.63
N ILE A 141 35.55 1.80 6.32
CA ILE A 141 36.18 2.12 5.03
C ILE A 141 35.46 1.40 3.88
N TRP A 142 35.19 0.10 4.05
CA TRP A 142 34.51 -0.73 3.07
C TRP A 142 33.12 -0.20 2.74
N MET A 143 32.36 0.27 3.73
CA MET A 143 31.03 0.83 3.53
C MET A 143 31.06 2.05 2.61
N HIS A 144 31.97 3.00 2.83
CA HIS A 144 32.13 4.17 1.96
C HIS A 144 32.52 3.80 0.52
N GLN A 145 33.37 2.78 0.36
CA GLN A 145 33.81 2.32 -0.96
C GLN A 145 32.73 1.54 -1.71
N ASN A 146 31.86 0.81 -1.01
CA ASN A 146 30.94 -0.15 -1.61
C ASN A 146 29.46 0.28 -1.57
N ILE A 147 29.09 1.37 -0.87
CA ILE A 147 27.70 1.82 -0.73
C ILE A 147 26.96 1.87 -2.08
N ARG A 148 27.62 2.41 -3.12
CA ARG A 148 27.04 2.55 -4.45
C ARG A 148 26.84 1.19 -5.13
N ASN A 149 27.85 0.34 -5.13
CA ASN A 149 27.85 -0.91 -5.89
C ASN A 149 27.00 -2.00 -5.22
N ASN A 150 26.89 -1.94 -3.89
CA ASN A 150 26.15 -2.91 -3.09
C ASN A 150 24.71 -2.47 -2.78
N THR A 151 24.28 -1.29 -3.27
CA THR A 151 22.89 -0.84 -3.19
C THR A 151 22.14 -1.14 -4.48
N LYS A 152 21.09 -1.95 -4.40
CA LYS A 152 20.16 -2.19 -5.50
C LYS A 152 18.87 -1.42 -5.28
N ILE A 153 18.63 -0.40 -6.11
CA ILE A 153 17.40 0.40 -6.07
C ILE A 153 16.27 -0.37 -6.76
N VAL A 154 15.09 -0.42 -6.13
CA VAL A 154 13.93 -1.16 -6.64
C VAL A 154 13.38 -0.50 -7.92
N ALA A 155 13.31 0.83 -7.94
CA ALA A 155 12.89 1.59 -9.11
C ALA A 155 13.88 1.47 -10.28
N LYS A 156 13.54 0.66 -11.30
CA LYS A 156 14.42 0.30 -12.43
C LYS A 156 15.04 1.47 -13.20
N LYS A 157 14.42 2.66 -13.18
CA LYS A 157 14.87 3.84 -13.94
C LYS A 157 15.59 4.89 -13.10
N LEU A 158 15.77 4.64 -11.80
CA LEU A 158 16.38 5.60 -10.88
C LEU A 158 17.87 5.30 -10.72
N THR A 159 18.73 6.30 -10.98
CA THR A 159 20.17 6.17 -10.72
C THR A 159 20.47 6.36 -9.24
N TYR A 160 21.62 5.86 -8.79
CA TYR A 160 22.08 6.04 -7.41
C TYR A 160 22.13 7.52 -6.99
N GLU A 161 22.66 8.39 -7.84
CA GLU A 161 22.76 9.83 -7.55
C GLU A 161 21.39 10.48 -7.39
N LYS A 162 20.42 10.11 -8.24
CA LYS A 162 19.05 10.63 -8.12
C LYS A 162 18.36 10.07 -6.89
N PHE A 163 18.59 8.80 -6.56
CA PHE A 163 18.07 8.19 -5.34
C PHE A 163 18.58 8.93 -4.11
N ILE A 164 19.90 9.12 -3.98
CA ILE A 164 20.48 9.83 -2.84
C ILE A 164 20.01 11.29 -2.78
N ASN A 165 20.00 12.03 -3.89
CA ASN A 165 19.49 13.41 -3.91
C ASN A 165 18.02 13.50 -3.47
N THR A 166 17.21 12.53 -3.86
CA THR A 166 15.80 12.44 -3.45
C THR A 166 15.70 12.09 -1.96
N PHE A 167 16.52 11.15 -1.50
CA PHE A 167 16.61 10.77 -0.09
C PHE A 167 17.00 11.96 0.79
N GLU A 168 17.99 12.76 0.39
CA GLU A 168 18.44 13.94 1.14
C GLU A 168 17.34 15.01 1.29
N LYS A 169 16.42 15.09 0.32
CA LYS A 169 15.27 16.01 0.37
C LYS A 169 14.13 15.50 1.24
N MET A 170 13.91 14.19 1.24
CA MET A 170 12.75 13.57 1.90
C MET A 170 13.09 13.03 3.30
N GLY A 171 14.37 12.76 3.54
CA GLY A 171 14.83 11.86 4.58
C GLY A 171 14.35 10.43 4.40
N GLY A 172 14.70 9.59 5.36
CA GLY A 172 14.28 8.20 5.36
C GLY A 172 14.83 7.40 6.53
N ILE A 173 14.84 6.09 6.33
CA ILE A 173 15.25 5.11 7.31
C ILE A 173 16.20 4.09 6.67
N VAL A 174 16.97 3.40 7.51
CA VAL A 174 17.57 2.11 7.19
C VAL A 174 17.14 1.07 8.22
N GLU A 175 16.86 -0.14 7.79
CA GLU A 175 16.46 -1.21 8.68
C GLU A 175 16.96 -2.57 8.18
N GLU A 176 17.02 -3.54 9.09
CA GLU A 176 17.37 -4.91 8.74
C GLU A 176 16.36 -5.49 7.74
N PHE A 177 16.85 -6.35 6.84
CA PHE A 177 15.96 -7.10 5.97
C PHE A 177 15.36 -8.26 6.77
N VAL A 178 14.05 -8.22 7.03
CA VAL A 178 13.35 -9.29 7.76
C VAL A 178 13.45 -10.60 6.97
N THR A 179 13.96 -11.65 7.62
CA THR A 179 14.15 -12.98 7.03
C THR A 179 13.60 -14.08 7.96
N GLY A 180 13.31 -15.24 7.38
CA GLY A 180 12.83 -16.43 8.08
C GLY A 180 12.43 -17.51 7.08
N GLU A 181 12.12 -18.72 7.56
CA GLU A 181 11.69 -19.83 6.70
C GLU A 181 10.36 -19.53 6.00
N LYS A 182 9.39 -18.99 6.75
CA LYS A 182 8.10 -18.54 6.24
C LYS A 182 7.88 -17.08 6.63
N VAL A 183 7.94 -16.21 5.62
CA VAL A 183 7.71 -14.76 5.77
C VAL A 183 6.52 -14.36 4.90
N THR A 184 5.63 -13.56 5.45
CA THR A 184 4.44 -13.02 4.77
C THR A 184 4.39 -11.51 4.94
N SER A 185 3.72 -10.80 4.04
CA SER A 185 3.57 -9.33 4.11
C SER A 185 2.10 -8.94 4.23
N PRO A 186 1.50 -9.09 5.43
CA PRO A 186 0.11 -8.73 5.61
C PRO A 186 -0.06 -7.23 5.83
N SER A 187 -1.27 -6.73 5.58
CA SER A 187 -1.66 -5.37 5.93
C SER A 187 -3.05 -5.29 6.52
N VAL A 188 -3.30 -4.20 7.25
CA VAL A 188 -4.58 -3.93 7.91
C VAL A 188 -5.06 -2.55 7.51
N GLN A 189 -6.28 -2.47 6.95
CA GLN A 189 -6.94 -1.19 6.71
C GLN A 189 -7.77 -0.79 7.92
N ILE A 190 -7.68 0.48 8.28
CA ILE A 190 -8.33 1.06 9.45
C ILE A 190 -9.08 2.33 9.02
N ARG A 191 -10.17 2.62 9.72
CA ARG A 191 -10.86 3.90 9.64
C ARG A 191 -11.11 4.43 11.03
N ILE A 192 -10.69 5.67 11.29
CA ILE A 192 -11.11 6.45 12.45
C ILE A 192 -12.19 7.42 11.96
N ASN A 193 -13.39 7.33 12.53
CA ASN A 193 -14.48 8.24 12.14
C ASN A 193 -14.40 9.59 12.90
N PRO A 194 -15.20 10.60 12.52
CA PRO A 194 -15.18 11.89 13.19
C PRO A 194 -15.57 11.87 14.68
N LEU A 195 -16.20 10.79 15.16
CA LEU A 195 -16.52 10.58 16.57
C LEU A 195 -15.38 9.88 17.35
N GLY A 196 -14.27 9.55 16.68
CA GLY A 196 -13.14 8.83 17.26
C GLY A 196 -13.33 7.31 17.34
N GLU A 197 -14.37 6.76 16.71
CA GLU A 197 -14.56 5.31 16.65
C GLU A 197 -13.56 4.69 15.68
N ILE A 198 -12.86 3.65 16.15
CA ILE A 198 -11.87 2.91 15.39
C ILE A 198 -12.53 1.68 14.79
N CYS A 199 -12.42 1.52 13.48
CA CYS A 199 -12.94 0.37 12.75
C CYS A 199 -11.79 -0.30 12.00
N ILE A 200 -11.52 -1.56 12.32
CA ILE A 200 -10.67 -2.44 11.50
C ILE A 200 -11.50 -2.86 10.29
N ILE A 201 -11.13 -2.35 9.12
CA ILE A 201 -11.93 -2.45 7.90
C ILE A 201 -11.67 -3.77 7.18
N SER A 202 -10.41 -4.21 7.13
CA SER A 202 -10.01 -5.43 6.44
C SER A 202 -8.57 -5.78 6.78
N THR A 203 -8.23 -7.06 6.61
CA THR A 203 -6.85 -7.58 6.62
C THR A 203 -6.53 -8.20 5.27
N HIS A 204 -5.29 -8.06 4.81
CA HIS A 204 -4.84 -8.53 3.50
C HIS A 204 -3.53 -9.29 3.62
N ASP A 205 -3.31 -10.28 2.77
CA ASP A 205 -1.97 -10.81 2.51
C ASP A 205 -1.47 -10.25 1.18
N GLN A 206 -0.43 -9.43 1.22
CA GLN A 206 0.16 -8.84 0.02
C GLN A 206 1.07 -9.86 -0.66
N LEU A 207 0.97 -9.88 -1.98
CA LEU A 207 1.85 -10.62 -2.85
C LEU A 207 2.92 -9.65 -3.34
N LEU A 208 4.15 -9.90 -2.91
CA LEU A 208 5.31 -9.11 -3.29
C LEU A 208 6.18 -9.92 -4.25
N GLY A 209 6.55 -9.30 -5.36
CA GLY A 209 7.45 -9.86 -6.36
C GLY A 209 8.61 -8.93 -6.72
N GLY A 210 9.12 -9.12 -7.94
CA GLY A 210 10.39 -8.54 -8.38
C GLY A 210 11.63 -9.21 -7.76
N GLU A 211 12.82 -8.86 -8.25
CA GLU A 211 14.09 -9.51 -7.84
C GLU A 211 14.38 -9.43 -6.34
N SER A 212 13.87 -8.39 -5.67
CA SER A 212 14.07 -8.14 -4.25
C SER A 212 12.86 -8.49 -3.37
N GLY A 213 11.74 -8.94 -3.95
CA GLY A 213 10.49 -9.16 -3.20
C GLY A 213 9.95 -7.89 -2.56
N GLN A 214 10.03 -6.76 -3.26
CA GLN A 214 9.65 -5.42 -2.77
C GLN A 214 8.58 -4.74 -3.64
N VAL A 215 8.15 -5.39 -4.72
CA VAL A 215 7.17 -4.82 -5.66
C VAL A 215 5.81 -5.44 -5.38
N TYR A 216 4.81 -4.62 -5.09
CA TYR A 216 3.44 -5.07 -4.88
C TYR A 216 2.84 -5.62 -6.19
N GLU A 217 2.33 -6.85 -6.19
CA GLU A 217 1.70 -7.49 -7.34
C GLU A 217 0.19 -7.67 -7.16
N GLY A 218 -0.29 -7.68 -5.92
CA GLY A 218 -1.69 -7.87 -5.58
C GLY A 218 -1.86 -8.25 -4.12
N ALA A 219 -3.08 -8.59 -3.73
CA ALA A 219 -3.37 -9.06 -2.38
C ALA A 219 -4.55 -10.02 -2.35
N THR A 220 -4.50 -10.97 -1.42
CA THR A 220 -5.66 -11.79 -1.05
C THR A 220 -6.36 -11.21 0.18
N PHE A 221 -7.67 -11.43 0.26
CA PHE A 221 -8.54 -10.97 1.34
C PHE A 221 -9.51 -12.08 1.76
N PRO A 222 -9.79 -12.24 3.07
CA PRO A 222 -9.01 -11.69 4.19
C PRO A 222 -7.57 -12.23 4.25
N ALA A 223 -6.73 -11.66 5.13
CA ALA A 223 -5.46 -12.25 5.50
C ALA A 223 -5.66 -13.63 6.17
N ASN A 224 -4.61 -14.45 6.19
CA ASN A 224 -4.64 -15.77 6.80
C ASN A 224 -5.12 -15.74 8.27
N GLU A 225 -6.03 -16.65 8.61
CA GLU A 225 -6.65 -16.73 9.94
C GLU A 225 -5.67 -17.05 11.07
N GLU A 226 -4.51 -17.65 10.78
CA GLU A 226 -3.46 -17.92 11.78
C GLU A 226 -2.92 -16.65 12.45
N TYR A 227 -3.05 -15.48 11.82
CA TYR A 227 -2.51 -14.22 12.35
C TYR A 227 -3.37 -12.99 12.13
N ALA A 228 -4.41 -13.04 11.30
CA ALA A 228 -5.26 -11.87 11.01
C ALA A 228 -5.83 -11.22 12.28
N GLY A 229 -6.25 -12.03 13.27
CA GLY A 229 -6.74 -11.53 14.55
C GLY A 229 -5.67 -10.83 15.39
N GLU A 230 -4.45 -11.38 15.44
CA GLU A 230 -3.32 -10.74 16.13
C GLU A 230 -2.97 -9.39 15.51
N LEU A 231 -2.91 -9.33 14.18
CA LEU A 231 -2.67 -8.08 13.44
C LEU A 231 -3.78 -7.05 13.67
N ALA A 232 -5.04 -7.48 13.73
CA ALA A 232 -6.16 -6.58 14.03
C ALA A 232 -6.02 -5.95 15.42
N ASN A 233 -5.63 -6.73 16.44
CA ASN A 233 -5.41 -6.23 17.81
C ASN A 233 -4.24 -5.26 17.91
N ILE A 234 -3.10 -5.59 17.29
CA ILE A 234 -1.93 -4.69 17.21
C ILE A 234 -2.32 -3.38 16.51
N SER A 235 -3.02 -3.50 15.37
CA SER A 235 -3.48 -2.37 14.57
C SER A 235 -4.45 -1.47 15.33
N TYR A 236 -5.34 -2.05 16.14
CA TYR A 236 -6.25 -1.29 16.99
C TYR A 236 -5.48 -0.44 18.02
N THR A 237 -4.44 -1.00 18.64
CA THR A 237 -3.58 -0.27 19.60
C THR A 237 -2.90 0.92 18.94
N LEU A 238 -2.32 0.72 17.75
CA LEU A 238 -1.71 1.80 16.97
C LEU A 238 -2.74 2.85 16.57
N ALA A 239 -3.93 2.43 16.11
CA ALA A 239 -5.01 3.33 15.72
C ALA A 239 -5.55 4.15 16.89
N ALA A 240 -5.59 3.60 18.11
CA ALA A 240 -5.98 4.35 19.30
C ALA A 240 -4.99 5.48 19.59
N ASN A 241 -3.70 5.23 19.48
CA ASN A 241 -2.69 6.27 19.65
C ASN A 241 -2.76 7.34 18.53
N MET A 242 -3.04 6.92 17.29
CA MET A 242 -3.25 7.84 16.17
C MET A 242 -4.50 8.71 16.35
N ARG A 243 -5.61 8.13 16.82
CA ARG A 243 -6.85 8.84 17.16
C ARG A 243 -6.56 9.90 18.22
N ASP A 244 -5.83 9.56 19.27
CA ASP A 244 -5.51 10.48 20.36
C ASP A 244 -4.60 11.64 19.91
N LYS A 245 -3.87 11.46 18.80
CA LYS A 245 -3.12 12.51 18.08
C LYS A 245 -3.97 13.32 17.08
N GLY A 246 -5.25 13.00 16.93
CA GLY A 246 -6.20 13.71 16.06
C GLY A 246 -6.33 13.14 14.64
N VAL A 247 -5.81 11.94 14.37
CA VAL A 247 -5.99 11.31 13.04
C VAL A 247 -7.45 10.93 12.81
N VAL A 248 -7.98 11.32 11.64
CA VAL A 248 -9.32 10.98 11.17
C VAL A 248 -9.21 10.43 9.74
N GLY A 249 -10.10 9.51 9.37
CA GLY A 249 -10.18 8.94 8.03
C GLY A 249 -9.54 7.55 7.91
N ARG A 250 -9.20 7.17 6.67
CA ARG A 250 -8.69 5.83 6.33
C ARG A 250 -7.16 5.83 6.22
N PHE A 251 -6.57 4.76 6.73
CA PHE A 251 -5.14 4.47 6.57
C PHE A 251 -4.91 2.96 6.60
N GLY A 252 -3.74 2.54 6.12
CA GLY A 252 -3.27 1.15 6.19
C GLY A 252 -2.06 1.03 7.09
N ILE A 253 -1.87 -0.12 7.71
CA ILE A 253 -0.62 -0.50 8.38
C ILE A 253 -0.11 -1.77 7.72
N ASP A 254 1.14 -1.73 7.26
CA ASP A 254 1.79 -2.88 6.64
C ASP A 254 2.71 -3.57 7.63
N TYR A 255 2.77 -4.89 7.53
CA TYR A 255 3.54 -5.75 8.41
C TYR A 255 4.42 -6.70 7.59
N MET A 256 5.50 -7.16 8.23
CA MET A 256 6.17 -8.41 7.87
C MET A 256 5.93 -9.40 9.01
N SER A 257 5.40 -10.57 8.68
CA SER A 257 5.09 -11.61 9.67
C SER A 257 5.94 -12.84 9.39
N VAL A 258 6.71 -13.26 10.39
CA VAL A 258 7.64 -14.39 10.31
C VAL A 258 7.12 -15.52 11.17
N LYS A 259 6.97 -16.73 10.60
CA LYS A 259 6.65 -17.92 11.39
C LYS A 259 7.89 -18.35 12.17
N THR A 260 7.70 -18.60 13.46
CA THR A 260 8.71 -19.14 14.38
C THR A 260 8.13 -20.35 15.13
N GLU A 261 8.97 -21.05 15.89
CA GLU A 261 8.54 -22.17 16.74
C GLU A 261 7.45 -21.75 17.75
N ASP A 262 7.55 -20.53 18.29
CA ASP A 262 6.62 -19.97 19.27
C ASP A 262 5.35 -19.33 18.65
N GLY A 263 5.16 -19.45 17.33
CA GLY A 263 4.07 -18.80 16.60
C GLY A 263 4.54 -17.70 15.66
N TRP A 264 3.64 -16.77 15.31
CA TRP A 264 3.94 -15.68 14.38
C TRP A 264 4.58 -14.48 15.09
N LYS A 265 5.64 -13.94 14.52
CA LYS A 265 6.24 -12.67 14.95
C LYS A 265 5.91 -11.59 13.94
N HIS A 266 5.17 -10.58 14.38
CA HIS A 266 4.70 -9.45 13.57
C HIS A 266 5.61 -8.24 13.74
N TYR A 267 6.10 -7.71 12.63
CA TYR A 267 6.89 -6.49 12.59
C TYR A 267 6.12 -5.44 11.79
N ALA A 268 5.69 -4.37 12.45
CA ALA A 268 5.09 -3.23 11.76
C ALA A 268 6.17 -2.50 10.94
N ILE A 269 5.84 -2.18 9.68
CA ILE A 269 6.79 -1.68 8.69
C ILE A 269 6.52 -0.23 8.34
N GLU A 270 5.26 0.10 8.05
CA GLU A 270 4.87 1.45 7.64
C GLU A 270 3.39 1.71 7.87
N ILE A 271 3.04 3.00 7.96
CA ILE A 271 1.66 3.47 8.00
C ILE A 271 1.40 4.26 6.73
N ASN A 272 0.44 3.78 5.94
CA ASN A 272 -0.05 4.47 4.77
C ASN A 272 -1.22 5.38 5.18
N LEU A 273 -0.93 6.63 5.56
CA LEU A 273 -1.90 7.62 6.05
C LEU A 273 -2.79 8.22 4.95
N ARG A 274 -3.40 7.35 4.15
CA ARG A 274 -4.21 7.64 2.97
C ARG A 274 -4.98 6.39 2.55
N LYS A 275 -5.84 6.51 1.54
CA LYS A 275 -6.40 5.33 0.87
C LYS A 275 -5.32 4.59 0.09
N GLY A 276 -5.26 3.27 0.23
CA GLY A 276 -4.28 2.39 -0.41
C GLY A 276 -4.85 1.60 -1.60
N GLY A 277 -4.00 0.78 -2.23
CA GLY A 277 -4.40 -0.06 -3.36
C GLY A 277 -5.49 -1.09 -3.00
N THR A 278 -5.56 -1.51 -1.74
CA THR A 278 -6.58 -2.43 -1.23
C THR A 278 -7.90 -1.76 -0.83
N THR A 279 -7.96 -0.41 -0.83
CA THR A 279 -9.19 0.31 -0.48
C THR A 279 -10.27 0.14 -1.52
N HIS A 280 -9.94 0.25 -2.82
CA HIS A 280 -10.92 0.11 -3.89
C HIS A 280 -11.49 -1.32 -4.00
N PRO A 281 -10.67 -2.39 -4.01
CA PRO A 281 -11.17 -3.77 -4.01
C PRO A 281 -12.13 -4.08 -2.86
N PHE A 282 -11.81 -3.62 -1.64
CA PHE A 282 -12.69 -3.80 -0.50
C PHE A 282 -14.02 -3.05 -0.65
N LEU A 283 -13.98 -1.79 -1.07
CA LEU A 283 -15.21 -1.02 -1.33
C LEU A 283 -16.05 -1.64 -2.44
N MET A 284 -15.42 -2.22 -3.46
CA MET A 284 -16.11 -2.93 -4.53
C MET A 284 -16.83 -4.17 -4.00
N LEU A 285 -16.15 -5.00 -3.19
CA LEU A 285 -16.78 -6.15 -2.54
C LEU A 285 -18.00 -5.71 -1.69
N GLN A 286 -17.84 -4.65 -0.89
CA GLN A 286 -18.94 -4.11 -0.09
C GLN A 286 -20.12 -3.61 -0.94
N PHE A 287 -19.82 -2.88 -2.01
CA PHE A 287 -20.85 -2.36 -2.90
C PHE A 287 -21.67 -3.48 -3.56
N LEU A 288 -21.01 -4.56 -3.99
CA LEU A 288 -21.65 -5.66 -4.71
C LEU A 288 -22.44 -6.60 -3.81
N THR A 289 -21.99 -6.80 -2.57
CA THR A 289 -22.50 -7.87 -1.69
C THR A 289 -23.21 -7.36 -0.44
N ASN A 290 -23.08 -6.06 -0.14
CA ASN A 290 -23.56 -5.44 1.11
C ASN A 290 -23.08 -6.16 2.39
N GLY A 291 -21.97 -6.90 2.30
CA GLY A 291 -21.39 -7.64 3.42
C GLY A 291 -20.50 -6.78 4.34
N MET A 292 -20.04 -7.40 5.42
CA MET A 292 -19.24 -6.75 6.45
C MET A 292 -18.04 -7.61 6.87
N TYR A 293 -16.92 -6.95 7.14
CA TYR A 293 -15.76 -7.59 7.75
C TYR A 293 -15.87 -7.55 9.27
N TYR A 294 -15.64 -8.69 9.90
CA TYR A 294 -15.66 -8.88 11.35
C TYR A 294 -14.25 -9.27 11.81
N ALA A 295 -13.55 -8.33 12.44
CA ALA A 295 -12.15 -8.51 12.84
C ALA A 295 -11.95 -9.60 13.90
N ASP A 296 -12.91 -9.74 14.82
CA ASP A 296 -12.97 -10.82 15.82
C ASP A 296 -13.08 -12.21 15.19
N LYS A 297 -13.70 -12.30 14.01
CA LYS A 297 -13.84 -13.55 13.24
C LYS A 297 -12.81 -13.69 12.12
N SER A 298 -11.99 -12.66 11.90
CA SER A 298 -11.09 -12.54 10.75
C SER A 298 -11.77 -12.85 9.39
N ALA A 299 -13.06 -12.53 9.26
CA ALA A 299 -13.88 -12.98 8.14
C ALA A 299 -14.79 -11.88 7.60
N TYR A 300 -14.98 -11.88 6.29
CA TYR A 300 -16.02 -11.09 5.64
C TYR A 300 -17.26 -11.95 5.44
N LEU A 301 -18.39 -11.49 5.96
CA LEU A 301 -19.65 -12.21 5.98
C LEU A 301 -20.73 -11.43 5.24
N LEU A 302 -21.56 -12.18 4.51
CA LEU A 302 -22.79 -11.68 3.93
C LEU A 302 -23.95 -11.80 4.91
N ASN A 303 -25.13 -11.28 4.52
CA ASN A 303 -26.33 -11.30 5.36
C ASN A 303 -26.81 -12.73 5.67
N ASP A 304 -26.52 -13.69 4.79
CA ASP A 304 -26.83 -15.11 5.00
C ASP A 304 -25.76 -15.85 5.83
N GLY A 305 -24.71 -15.15 6.28
CA GLY A 305 -23.59 -15.70 7.04
C GLY A 305 -22.51 -16.38 6.19
N THR A 306 -22.68 -16.46 4.87
CA THR A 306 -21.64 -17.02 3.99
C THR A 306 -20.45 -16.09 3.89
N LYS A 307 -19.26 -16.67 3.65
CA LYS A 307 -18.02 -15.91 3.51
C LYS A 307 -17.81 -15.46 2.06
N ARG A 308 -17.11 -14.33 1.90
CA ARG A 308 -16.52 -13.94 0.61
C ARG A 308 -15.04 -13.60 0.77
N TYR A 309 -14.31 -13.96 -0.27
CA TYR A 309 -12.88 -13.77 -0.41
C TYR A 309 -12.64 -13.03 -1.72
N TYR A 310 -11.50 -12.35 -1.81
CA TYR A 310 -11.03 -11.89 -3.11
C TYR A 310 -9.53 -12.02 -3.28
N PHE A 311 -9.13 -12.10 -4.55
CA PHE A 311 -7.81 -11.70 -5.01
C PHE A 311 -7.95 -10.40 -5.79
N ALA A 312 -7.10 -9.42 -5.50
CA ALA A 312 -7.11 -8.14 -6.21
C ALA A 312 -5.71 -7.75 -6.67
N THR A 313 -5.63 -7.21 -7.88
CA THR A 313 -4.39 -6.67 -8.44
C THR A 313 -4.72 -5.43 -9.27
N ASP A 314 -3.84 -4.44 -9.23
CA ASP A 314 -3.80 -3.33 -10.17
C ASP A 314 -2.61 -3.46 -11.14
N ASN A 315 -1.87 -4.57 -11.10
CA ASN A 315 -0.59 -4.77 -11.76
C ASN A 315 -0.57 -5.95 -12.75
N LEU A 316 -1.74 -6.47 -13.17
CA LEU A 316 -1.77 -7.40 -14.30
C LEU A 316 -1.35 -6.64 -15.57
N GLN A 317 -0.10 -6.84 -15.98
CA GLN A 317 0.51 -6.13 -17.09
C GLN A 317 1.31 -7.07 -17.98
N LYS A 318 0.98 -7.10 -19.29
CA LYS A 318 1.78 -7.82 -20.30
C LYS A 318 1.86 -7.01 -21.59
N GLU A 319 3.02 -7.04 -22.24
CA GLU A 319 3.24 -6.36 -23.52
C GLU A 319 2.23 -6.78 -24.59
N LYS A 320 1.90 -8.07 -24.66
CA LYS A 320 0.91 -8.61 -25.62
C LYS A 320 -0.53 -8.12 -25.40
N TYR A 321 -0.85 -7.54 -24.25
CA TYR A 321 -2.17 -6.96 -23.99
C TYR A 321 -2.34 -5.56 -24.58
N LYS A 322 -1.24 -4.91 -24.99
CA LYS A 322 -1.30 -3.61 -25.66
C LYS A 322 -2.11 -3.71 -26.94
N GLY A 323 -2.92 -2.70 -27.20
CA GLY A 323 -3.87 -2.66 -28.30
C GLY A 323 -5.29 -3.02 -27.89
N LEU A 324 -5.49 -3.91 -26.90
CA LEU A 324 -6.85 -4.25 -26.42
C LEU A 324 -7.56 -3.01 -25.88
N THR A 325 -8.69 -2.67 -26.48
CA THR A 325 -9.51 -1.55 -26.03
C THR A 325 -10.38 -1.94 -24.84
N PRO A 326 -10.90 -0.97 -24.06
CA PRO A 326 -11.91 -1.25 -23.05
C PRO A 326 -13.15 -1.97 -23.58
N LEU A 327 -13.53 -1.75 -24.84
CA LEU A 327 -14.66 -2.44 -25.47
C LEU A 327 -14.32 -3.91 -25.74
N ASP A 328 -13.13 -4.18 -26.31
CA ASP A 328 -12.68 -5.56 -26.54
C ASP A 328 -12.65 -6.35 -25.24
N LEU A 329 -12.16 -5.74 -24.15
CA LEU A 329 -12.16 -6.36 -22.82
C LEU A 329 -13.57 -6.73 -22.35
N ILE A 330 -14.54 -5.84 -22.52
CA ILE A 330 -15.94 -6.10 -22.13
C ILE A 330 -16.50 -7.24 -22.96
N ASP A 331 -16.28 -7.22 -24.28
CA ASP A 331 -16.75 -8.27 -25.19
C ASP A 331 -16.14 -9.63 -24.85
N ILE A 332 -14.83 -9.68 -24.60
CA ILE A 332 -14.11 -10.88 -24.14
C ILE A 332 -14.69 -11.37 -22.80
N ALA A 333 -14.89 -10.48 -21.84
CA ALA A 333 -15.41 -10.83 -20.52
C ALA A 333 -16.85 -11.34 -20.57
N MET A 334 -17.66 -10.82 -21.48
CA MET A 334 -19.02 -11.31 -21.72
C MET A 334 -19.00 -12.67 -22.43
N HIS A 335 -18.23 -12.81 -23.51
CA HIS A 335 -18.14 -14.03 -24.31
C HIS A 335 -17.66 -15.23 -23.50
N HIS A 336 -16.65 -15.02 -22.63
CA HIS A 336 -16.06 -16.07 -21.81
C HIS A 336 -16.67 -16.17 -20.39
N GLY A 337 -17.70 -15.38 -20.08
CA GLY A 337 -18.37 -15.44 -18.77
C GLY A 337 -17.48 -15.05 -17.58
N LEU A 338 -16.54 -14.12 -17.77
CA LEU A 338 -15.58 -13.69 -16.74
C LEU A 338 -16.15 -12.65 -15.77
N HIS A 339 -17.25 -11.99 -16.14
CA HIS A 339 -17.85 -10.90 -15.38
C HIS A 339 -18.47 -11.39 -14.07
N TYR A 340 -18.68 -10.44 -13.16
CA TYR A 340 -19.34 -10.70 -11.89
C TYR A 340 -20.81 -11.14 -12.07
N ASP A 341 -21.16 -12.25 -11.42
CA ASP A 341 -22.52 -12.78 -11.34
C ASP A 341 -23.18 -12.36 -10.01
N HIS A 342 -24.19 -11.51 -10.11
CA HIS A 342 -24.93 -10.99 -8.97
C HIS A 342 -25.75 -12.05 -8.23
N SER A 343 -26.12 -13.15 -8.89
CA SER A 343 -26.91 -14.22 -8.28
C SER A 343 -26.08 -15.08 -7.34
N ASN A 344 -24.81 -15.33 -7.73
CA ASN A 344 -23.85 -16.10 -6.94
C ASN A 344 -22.98 -15.21 -6.05
N GLU A 345 -22.96 -13.91 -6.32
CA GLU A 345 -22.08 -12.91 -5.72
C GLU A 345 -20.59 -13.28 -5.83
N GLU A 346 -20.20 -13.75 -7.02
CA GLU A 346 -18.86 -14.24 -7.38
C GLU A 346 -18.50 -13.77 -8.79
N GLY A 347 -17.21 -13.79 -9.14
CA GLY A 347 -16.70 -13.44 -10.46
C GLY A 347 -15.77 -12.23 -10.43
N VAL A 348 -15.52 -11.61 -11.59
CA VAL A 348 -14.47 -10.59 -11.72
C VAL A 348 -15.05 -9.21 -12.02
N MET A 349 -14.54 -8.23 -11.28
CA MET A 349 -14.70 -6.81 -11.62
C MET A 349 -13.40 -6.23 -12.14
N PHE A 350 -13.45 -5.66 -13.33
CA PHE A 350 -12.31 -4.97 -13.94
C PHE A 350 -12.30 -3.49 -13.57
N HIS A 351 -11.11 -2.95 -13.32
CA HIS A 351 -10.86 -1.53 -13.07
C HIS A 351 -9.56 -1.08 -13.76
N LEU A 352 -9.34 0.24 -13.83
CA LEU A 352 -8.21 0.82 -14.57
C LEU A 352 -8.17 0.41 -16.06
N ILE A 353 -9.32 0.06 -16.65
CA ILE A 353 -9.43 -0.50 -18.01
C ILE A 353 -8.91 0.44 -19.10
N SER A 354 -8.88 1.75 -18.84
CA SER A 354 -8.32 2.74 -19.77
C SER A 354 -6.80 2.60 -19.97
N ALA A 355 -6.09 1.95 -19.04
CA ALA A 355 -4.65 1.72 -19.15
C ALA A 355 -4.31 0.51 -20.04
N LEU A 356 -5.30 -0.33 -20.39
CA LEU A 356 -5.09 -1.59 -21.09
C LEU A 356 -4.50 -1.38 -22.48
N SER A 357 -5.15 -0.56 -23.30
CA SER A 357 -4.74 -0.38 -24.71
C SER A 357 -3.32 0.18 -24.85
N GLN A 358 -2.97 1.21 -24.06
CA GLN A 358 -1.67 1.87 -24.18
C GLN A 358 -0.54 1.11 -23.45
N PHE A 359 -0.82 0.59 -22.25
CA PHE A 359 0.22 0.06 -21.35
C PHE A 359 0.16 -1.45 -21.18
N GLY A 360 -0.85 -2.11 -21.75
CA GLY A 360 -1.10 -3.54 -21.53
C GLY A 360 -1.45 -3.86 -20.08
N LYS A 361 -1.91 -2.86 -19.32
CA LYS A 361 -2.10 -2.92 -17.86
C LYS A 361 -3.58 -2.84 -17.51
N ILE A 362 -4.03 -3.74 -16.66
CA ILE A 362 -5.39 -3.80 -16.15
C ILE A 362 -5.38 -4.12 -14.66
N GLY A 363 -6.35 -3.59 -13.94
CA GLY A 363 -6.65 -4.03 -12.59
C GLY A 363 -7.93 -4.83 -12.52
N LEU A 364 -8.01 -5.74 -11.56
CA LEU A 364 -9.19 -6.56 -11.33
C LEU A 364 -9.33 -6.96 -9.87
N THR A 365 -10.56 -7.22 -9.46
CA THR A 365 -10.93 -7.85 -8.19
C THR A 365 -11.74 -9.11 -8.50
N SER A 366 -11.16 -10.28 -8.22
CA SER A 366 -11.77 -11.60 -8.38
C SER A 366 -12.38 -12.05 -7.07
N ILE A 367 -13.71 -12.18 -7.02
CA ILE A 367 -14.48 -12.49 -5.81
C ILE A 367 -14.92 -13.95 -5.86
N GLY A 368 -14.73 -14.70 -4.77
CA GLY A 368 -15.12 -16.10 -4.65
C GLY A 368 -15.61 -16.47 -3.24
N LYS A 369 -16.33 -17.60 -3.15
CA LYS A 369 -16.77 -18.20 -1.87
C LYS A 369 -15.63 -18.84 -1.08
N THR A 370 -14.50 -19.14 -1.74
CA THR A 370 -13.25 -19.60 -1.11
C THR A 370 -12.06 -18.83 -1.68
N PRO A 371 -10.91 -18.80 -0.97
CA PRO A 371 -9.67 -18.22 -1.51
C PRO A 371 -9.26 -18.83 -2.86
N GLU A 372 -9.39 -20.16 -3.00
CA GLU A 372 -9.03 -20.90 -4.20
C GLU A 372 -9.91 -20.48 -5.38
N ARG A 373 -11.21 -20.31 -5.14
CA ARG A 373 -12.16 -19.87 -6.16
C ARG A 373 -11.89 -18.44 -6.63
N ALA A 374 -11.59 -17.53 -5.71
CA ALA A 374 -11.19 -16.17 -6.06
C ALA A 374 -9.92 -16.15 -6.93
N MET A 375 -8.92 -16.97 -6.58
CA MET A 375 -7.69 -17.11 -7.37
C MET A 375 -7.94 -17.80 -8.72
N GLU A 376 -8.86 -18.75 -8.80
CA GLU A 376 -9.25 -19.43 -10.03
C GLU A 376 -9.80 -18.43 -11.06
N PHE A 377 -10.70 -17.54 -10.64
CA PHE A 377 -11.22 -16.47 -11.52
C PHE A 377 -10.11 -15.58 -12.07
N TYR A 378 -9.13 -15.19 -11.24
CA TYR A 378 -7.96 -14.46 -11.73
C TYR A 378 -7.18 -15.24 -12.80
N ARG A 379 -6.90 -16.52 -12.54
CA ARG A 379 -6.17 -17.38 -13.50
C ARG A 379 -6.95 -17.55 -14.80
N GLN A 380 -8.28 -17.68 -14.74
CA GLN A 380 -9.14 -17.77 -15.91
C GLN A 380 -9.06 -16.49 -16.76
N VAL A 381 -9.12 -15.30 -16.13
CA VAL A 381 -8.91 -14.03 -16.84
C VAL A 381 -7.57 -14.01 -17.55
N VAL A 382 -6.49 -14.36 -16.84
CA VAL A 382 -5.14 -14.36 -17.43
C VAL A 382 -5.06 -15.33 -18.62
N ALA A 383 -5.62 -16.53 -18.48
CA ALA A 383 -5.62 -17.54 -19.54
C ALA A 383 -6.43 -17.08 -20.78
N VAL A 384 -7.60 -16.48 -20.57
CA VAL A 384 -8.44 -15.95 -21.65
C VAL A 384 -7.75 -14.79 -22.35
N LEU A 385 -7.29 -13.78 -21.62
CA LEU A 385 -6.58 -12.64 -22.23
C LEU A 385 -5.31 -13.10 -22.95
N ASP A 386 -4.60 -14.09 -22.40
CA ASP A 386 -3.43 -14.65 -23.06
C ASP A 386 -3.78 -15.31 -24.40
N LYS A 387 -4.92 -16.00 -24.48
CA LYS A 387 -5.41 -16.65 -25.69
C LYS A 387 -5.90 -15.63 -26.73
N GLU A 388 -6.71 -14.67 -26.32
CA GLU A 388 -7.26 -13.61 -27.19
C GLU A 388 -6.18 -12.66 -27.74
N THR A 389 -4.98 -12.68 -27.16
CA THR A 389 -3.81 -11.88 -27.59
C THR A 389 -2.68 -12.72 -28.19
N THR A 390 -2.93 -14.00 -28.45
CA THR A 390 -2.01 -14.83 -29.23
C THR A 390 -2.35 -14.65 -30.71
N VAL A 391 -1.44 -14.00 -31.44
CA VAL A 391 -1.52 -13.83 -32.91
C VAL A 391 -1.23 -15.15 -33.61
#